data_AF-A0A923NYH6-F1
#
_entry.id   AF-A0A923NYH6-F1
#
_cell.length_a   1.000
_cell.length_b   1.000
_cell.length_c   1.000
_cell.angle_alpha   90.00
_cell.angle_beta   90.00
_cell.angle_gamma   90.00
#
_symmetry.space_group_name_H-M   'P 1'
#
loop_
_entity.id
_entity.type
_entity.pdbx_description
1 polymer ?
#
loop_
_entity_poly.entity_id
_entity_poly.type
_entity_poly.pdbx_seq_one_letter_code
_entity_poly.pdbx_strand_id
1 'polypeptide(L)'
;MRGRRIALVGAPGGRNLIAPALARRGARVDALHVYERRPPRLDRRHFTALAQAREPWLTLLSSAEALTHLGALLPQPLLARWQAQPLVVASPRLAALARDHGFREPVVAASALGCDLLDAAADWLVRGARVGATS
;
A
#
# COMPACT_ATOMS: atom_id res chain seq x y z
N MET A 1 -30.12 14.67 2.06
CA MET A 1 -29.66 14.06 3.33
C MET A 1 -30.16 14.81 4.57
N ARG A 2 -30.97 15.87 4.43
CA ARG A 2 -31.48 16.67 5.56
C ARG A 2 -32.20 15.81 6.60
N GLY A 3 -31.87 16.03 7.88
CA GLY A 3 -32.51 15.37 9.02
C GLY A 3 -32.09 13.93 9.29
N ARG A 4 -31.29 13.30 8.40
CA ARG A 4 -30.81 11.93 8.63
C ARG A 4 -29.66 11.93 9.62
N ARG A 5 -29.68 10.96 10.56
CA ARG A 5 -28.53 10.60 11.39
C ARG A 5 -27.75 9.49 10.69
N ILE A 6 -26.45 9.68 10.51
CA ILE A 6 -25.58 8.71 9.83
C ILE A 6 -24.39 8.43 10.76
N ALA A 7 -24.20 7.16 11.10
CA ALA A 7 -22.99 6.72 11.79
C ALA A 7 -21.91 6.35 10.76
N LEU A 8 -20.71 6.92 10.89
CA LEU A 8 -19.53 6.50 10.15
C LEU A 8 -18.69 5.61 11.06
N VAL A 9 -18.73 4.31 10.80
CA VAL A 9 -17.97 3.31 11.55
C VAL A 9 -16.63 3.11 10.86
N GLY A 10 -15.53 3.32 11.58
CA GLY A 10 -14.19 3.27 11.00
C GLY A 10 -13.06 3.38 12.00
N ALA A 11 -11.87 3.73 11.50
CA ALA A 11 -10.74 4.18 12.32
C ALA A 11 -10.67 5.70 12.37
N PRO A 12 -10.01 6.27 13.39
CA PRO A 12 -9.70 7.69 13.41
C PRO A 12 -8.82 8.08 12.21
N GLY A 13 -9.03 9.29 11.69
CA GLY A 13 -8.25 9.85 10.59
C GLY A 13 -8.74 9.44 9.19
N GLY A 14 -7.81 9.36 8.23
CA GLY A 14 -8.10 9.13 6.81
C GLY A 14 -8.35 10.43 6.02
N ARG A 15 -8.96 10.30 4.83
CA ARG A 15 -9.10 11.43 3.89
C ARG A 15 -10.09 12.52 4.36
N ASN A 16 -10.84 12.26 5.43
CA ASN A 16 -11.87 13.15 5.99
C ASN A 16 -12.81 13.77 4.93
N LEU A 17 -13.18 13.02 3.88
CA LEU A 17 -14.02 13.52 2.79
C LEU A 17 -15.51 13.26 3.04
N ILE A 18 -15.83 12.10 3.59
CA ILE A 18 -17.20 11.59 3.69
C ILE A 18 -18.00 12.40 4.74
N ALA A 19 -17.47 12.57 5.95
CA ALA A 19 -18.18 13.27 7.01
C ALA A 19 -18.52 14.73 6.64
N PRO A 20 -17.57 15.55 6.13
CA PRO A 20 -17.88 16.91 5.70
C PRO A 20 -18.82 16.97 4.50
N ALA A 21 -18.74 16.01 3.56
CA ALA A 21 -19.64 15.96 2.43
C ALA A 21 -21.09 15.64 2.84
N LEU A 22 -21.28 14.73 3.80
CA LEU A 22 -22.60 14.38 4.34
C LEU A 22 -23.18 15.51 5.19
N ALA A 23 -22.36 16.13 6.05
CA ALA A 23 -22.76 17.26 6.88
C ALA A 23 -23.22 18.46 6.03
N ARG A 24 -22.46 18.81 4.97
CA ARG A 24 -22.87 19.86 4.00
C ARG A 24 -24.22 19.57 3.33
N ARG A 25 -24.63 18.30 3.23
CA ARG A 25 -25.93 17.89 2.67
C ARG A 25 -27.05 17.82 3.73
N GLY A 26 -26.77 18.28 4.95
CA GLY A 26 -27.72 18.40 6.07
C GLY A 26 -27.88 17.15 6.94
N ALA A 27 -26.96 16.19 6.85
CA ALA A 27 -26.95 15.04 7.77
C ALA A 27 -26.32 15.40 9.11
N ARG A 28 -26.78 14.77 10.19
CA ARG A 28 -26.02 14.67 11.44
C ARG A 28 -25.12 13.44 11.34
N VAL A 29 -23.81 13.63 11.44
CA VAL A 29 -22.82 12.57 11.25
C VAL A 29 -22.13 12.28 12.57
N ASP A 30 -22.29 11.06 13.07
CA ASP A 30 -21.63 10.57 14.27
C ASP A 30 -20.47 9.65 13.84
N ALA A 31 -19.23 9.96 14.25
CA ALA A 31 -18.07 9.12 13.95
C ALA A 31 -17.87 8.09 15.08
N LEU A 32 -17.87 6.81 14.72
CA LEU A 32 -17.66 5.70 15.64
C LEU A 32 -16.32 5.03 15.28
N HIS A 33 -15.30 5.35 16.07
CA HIS A 33 -13.98 4.76 15.92
C HIS A 33 -13.93 3.40 16.64
N VAL A 34 -13.99 2.31 15.87
CA VAL A 34 -14.06 0.94 16.41
C VAL A 34 -12.78 0.15 16.25
N TYR A 35 -11.80 0.71 15.54
CA TYR A 35 -10.44 0.19 15.45
C TYR A 35 -9.45 1.34 15.25
N GLU A 36 -8.17 1.05 15.42
CA GLU A 36 -7.07 1.97 15.13
C GLU A 36 -6.07 1.31 14.20
N ARG A 37 -5.37 2.13 13.42
CA ARG A 37 -4.26 1.65 12.59
C ARG A 37 -2.98 1.82 13.38
N ARG A 38 -2.22 0.73 13.50
CA ARG A 38 -0.94 0.71 14.18
C ARG A 38 0.14 0.22 13.21
N PRO A 39 1.39 0.67 13.35
CA PRO A 39 2.50 0.07 12.65
C PRO A 39 2.53 -1.46 12.86
N PRO A 40 2.93 -2.24 11.84
CA PRO A 40 3.09 -3.67 12.00
C PRO A 40 4.18 -3.96 13.04
N ARG A 41 3.99 -5.03 13.82
CA ARG A 41 5.00 -5.50 14.77
C ARG A 41 5.98 -6.41 14.04
N LEU A 42 7.08 -5.83 13.56
CA LEU A 42 8.18 -6.57 12.95
C LEU A 42 9.30 -6.75 13.98
N ASP A 43 9.87 -7.96 14.00
CA ASP A 43 10.96 -8.32 14.91
C ASP A 43 12.13 -8.94 14.15
N ARG A 44 13.18 -9.34 14.89
CA ARG A 44 14.39 -9.94 14.32
C ARG A 44 14.13 -11.20 13.50
N ARG A 45 13.10 -12.00 13.82
CA ARG A 45 12.77 -13.23 13.07
C ARG A 45 12.24 -12.88 11.68
N HIS A 46 11.39 -11.86 11.59
CA HIS A 46 10.90 -11.36 10.30
C HIS A 46 12.03 -10.84 9.42
N PHE A 47 12.95 -10.05 10.00
CA PHE A 47 14.09 -9.51 9.25
C PHE A 47 15.07 -10.60 8.81
N THR A 48 15.29 -11.63 9.65
CA THR A 48 16.14 -12.77 9.29
C THR A 48 15.54 -13.57 8.14
N ALA A 49 14.22 -13.83 8.18
CA ALA A 49 13.52 -14.52 7.10
C ALA A 49 13.59 -13.72 5.78
N LEU A 50 13.39 -12.40 5.82
CA LEU A 50 13.56 -11.53 4.66
C LEU A 50 15.01 -11.57 4.15
N ALA A 51 16.00 -11.46 5.02
CA ALA A 51 17.40 -11.51 4.62
C ALA A 51 17.76 -12.82 3.89
N GLN A 52 17.15 -13.94 4.28
CA GLN A 52 17.38 -15.26 3.68
C GLN A 52 16.48 -15.54 2.46
N ALA A 53 15.46 -14.72 2.21
CA ALA A 53 14.54 -14.93 1.10
C ALA A 53 15.24 -14.77 -0.25
N ARG A 54 14.96 -15.71 -1.17
CA ARG A 54 15.47 -15.67 -2.55
C ARG A 54 14.78 -14.55 -3.32
N GLU A 55 15.49 -14.00 -4.29
CA GLU A 55 15.00 -12.99 -5.21
C GLU A 55 14.47 -13.60 -6.52
N PRO A 56 13.61 -12.88 -7.26
CA PRO A 56 13.11 -11.52 -6.97
C PRO A 56 12.03 -11.46 -5.88
N TRP A 57 11.91 -10.32 -5.20
CA TRP A 57 10.78 -10.04 -4.30
C TRP A 57 9.74 -9.20 -5.04
N LEU A 58 8.54 -9.74 -5.23
CA LEU A 58 7.45 -8.97 -5.82
C LEU A 58 6.52 -8.49 -4.71
N THR A 59 6.53 -7.18 -4.44
CA THR A 59 5.70 -6.60 -3.37
C THR A 59 4.43 -6.00 -3.96
N LEU A 60 3.26 -6.35 -3.40
CA LEU A 60 1.97 -5.76 -3.76
C LEU A 60 1.54 -4.78 -2.68
N LEU A 61 1.43 -3.51 -3.02
CA LEU A 61 1.23 -2.44 -2.06
C LEU A 61 -0.07 -1.67 -2.34
N SER A 62 -1.03 -1.79 -1.44
CA SER A 62 -2.34 -1.14 -1.54
C SER A 62 -2.49 0.12 -0.69
N SER A 63 -1.50 0.43 0.16
CA SER A 63 -1.58 1.49 1.15
C SER A 63 -0.29 2.32 1.26
N ALA A 64 -0.45 3.64 1.20
CA ALA A 64 0.61 4.61 1.51
C ALA A 64 1.12 4.48 2.97
N GLU A 65 0.22 4.15 3.89
CA GLU A 65 0.54 3.99 5.30
C GLU A 65 1.44 2.76 5.51
N ALA A 66 1.17 1.67 4.79
CA ALA A 66 2.01 0.48 4.83
C ALA A 66 3.43 0.76 4.30
N LEU A 67 3.55 1.50 3.18
CA LEU A 67 4.84 1.92 2.64
C LEU A 67 5.65 2.72 3.65
N THR A 68 5.02 3.72 4.27
CA THR A 68 5.66 4.59 5.26
C THR A 68 6.12 3.79 6.46
N HIS A 69 5.27 2.91 7.01
CA HIS A 69 5.62 2.08 8.14
C HIS A 69 6.74 1.09 7.82
N LEU A 70 6.69 0.40 6.68
CA LEU A 70 7.74 -0.54 6.28
C LEU A 70 9.08 0.18 6.05
N GLY A 71 9.06 1.34 5.38
CA GLY A 71 10.26 2.15 5.16
C GLY A 71 10.92 2.61 6.46
N ALA A 72 10.13 2.93 7.48
CA ALA A 72 10.65 3.33 8.79
C ALA A 72 11.12 2.15 9.66
N LEU A 73 10.57 0.95 9.48
CA LEU A 73 10.85 -0.22 10.33
C LEU A 73 11.96 -1.12 9.80
N LEU A 74 12.18 -1.16 8.48
CA LEU A 74 13.18 -2.04 7.89
C LEU A 74 14.60 -1.54 8.21
N PRO A 75 15.52 -2.42 8.68
CA PRO A 75 16.93 -2.10 8.75
C PRO A 75 17.48 -1.67 7.39
N GLN A 76 18.43 -0.73 7.38
CA GLN A 76 18.93 -0.10 6.14
C GLN A 76 19.33 -1.10 5.02
N PRO A 77 20.03 -2.23 5.30
CA PRO A 77 20.35 -3.20 4.26
C PRO A 77 19.11 -3.85 3.62
N LEU A 78 18.08 -4.14 4.43
CA LEU A 78 16.83 -4.70 3.93
C LEU A 78 15.98 -3.65 3.19
N LEU A 79 15.99 -2.40 3.65
CA LEU A 79 15.31 -1.30 2.97
C LEU A 79 15.89 -1.08 1.57
N ALA A 80 17.22 -0.95 1.47
CA ALA A 80 17.91 -0.77 0.19
C ALA A 80 17.66 -1.97 -0.75
N ARG A 81 17.70 -3.20 -0.20
CA ARG A 81 17.39 -4.40 -0.95
C ARG A 81 15.95 -4.39 -1.46
N TRP A 82 14.98 -4.03 -0.62
CA TRP A 82 13.56 -3.93 -1.00
C TRP A 82 13.30 -2.86 -2.07
N GLN A 83 13.93 -1.68 -1.96
CA GLN A 83 13.81 -0.59 -2.95
C GLN A 83 14.36 -0.96 -4.33
N ALA A 84 15.31 -1.89 -4.39
CA ALA A 84 15.83 -2.44 -5.65
C ALA A 84 14.91 -3.50 -6.28
N GLN A 85 13.86 -3.93 -5.57
CA GLN A 85 12.95 -4.97 -6.03
C GLN A 85 11.70 -4.39 -6.71
N PRO A 86 11.02 -5.18 -7.54
CA PRO A 86 9.76 -4.79 -8.17
C PRO A 86 8.64 -4.50 -7.15
N LEU A 87 7.89 -3.42 -7.41
CA LEU A 87 6.77 -3.00 -6.58
C LEU A 87 5.54 -2.78 -7.46
N VAL A 88 4.44 -3.47 -7.13
CA VAL A 88 3.11 -3.21 -7.70
C VAL A 88 2.33 -2.33 -6.72
N VAL A 89 1.70 -1.27 -7.22
CA VAL A 89 0.96 -0.30 -6.41
C VAL A 89 -0.47 -0.12 -6.89
N ALA A 90 -1.40 0.06 -5.95
CA ALA A 90 -2.83 0.18 -6.24
C ALA A 90 -3.28 1.49 -6.93
N SER A 91 -2.40 2.48 -7.10
CA SER A 91 -2.77 3.75 -7.73
C SER A 91 -1.57 4.58 -8.19
N PRO A 92 -1.75 5.51 -9.15
CA PRO A 92 -0.71 6.45 -9.56
C PRO A 92 -0.19 7.32 -8.41
N ARG A 93 -1.08 7.72 -7.48
CA ARG A 93 -0.70 8.48 -6.28
C ARG A 93 0.29 7.71 -5.42
N LEU A 94 0.04 6.40 -5.26
CA LEU A 94 0.94 5.54 -4.48
C LEU A 94 2.25 5.27 -5.23
N ALA A 95 2.23 5.23 -6.57
CA ALA A 95 3.45 5.15 -7.37
C ALA A 95 4.37 6.37 -7.16
N ALA A 96 3.81 7.58 -7.14
CA ALA A 96 4.58 8.79 -6.84
C ALA A 96 5.22 8.70 -5.44
N LEU A 97 4.43 8.35 -4.42
CA LEU A 97 4.94 8.19 -3.06
C LEU A 97 6.03 7.10 -2.96
N ALA A 98 5.89 6.00 -3.69
CA ALA A 98 6.91 4.96 -3.75
C ALA A 98 8.22 5.47 -4.37
N ARG A 99 8.16 6.32 -5.39
CA ARG A 99 9.36 6.96 -5.95
C ARG A 99 10.05 7.87 -4.94
N ASP A 100 9.27 8.64 -4.18
CA ASP A 100 9.80 9.45 -3.07
C ASP A 100 10.46 8.59 -1.99
N HIS A 101 10.04 7.32 -1.87
CA HIS A 101 10.63 6.31 -1.00
C HIS A 101 11.74 5.47 -1.68
N GLY A 102 12.28 5.92 -2.82
CA GLY A 102 13.45 5.31 -3.46
C GLY A 102 13.17 4.16 -4.43
N PHE A 103 11.91 3.81 -4.68
CA PHE A 103 11.56 2.83 -5.71
C PHE A 103 11.67 3.46 -7.12
N ARG A 104 12.31 2.76 -8.05
CA ARG A 104 12.56 3.33 -9.40
C ARG A 104 11.32 3.29 -10.29
N GLU A 105 10.75 2.10 -10.47
CA GLU A 105 9.69 1.87 -11.46
C GLU A 105 8.51 1.06 -10.88
N PRO A 106 7.66 1.67 -10.04
CA PRO A 106 6.46 1.00 -9.55
C PRO A 106 5.48 0.69 -10.69
N VAL A 107 4.96 -0.53 -10.74
CA VAL A 107 3.90 -0.96 -11.66
C VAL A 107 2.54 -0.58 -11.06
N VAL A 108 1.71 0.13 -11.79
CA VAL A 108 0.39 0.54 -11.30
C VAL A 108 -0.67 -0.49 -11.71
N ALA A 109 -1.35 -1.07 -10.72
CA ALA A 109 -2.50 -1.93 -10.95
C ALA A 109 -3.75 -1.13 -11.37
N ALA A 110 -4.73 -1.82 -11.98
CA ALA A 110 -5.97 -1.19 -12.42
C ALA A 110 -6.78 -0.61 -11.24
N SER A 111 -6.75 -1.27 -10.08
CA SER A 111 -7.38 -0.77 -8.86
C SER A 111 -6.69 -1.31 -7.60
N ALA A 112 -7.28 -1.02 -6.43
CA ALA A 112 -6.85 -1.55 -5.14
C ALA A 112 -7.39 -2.97 -4.83
N LEU A 113 -8.14 -3.57 -5.75
CA LEU A 113 -8.62 -4.94 -5.60
C LEU A 113 -7.45 -5.93 -5.65
N GLY A 114 -7.56 -7.02 -4.87
CA GLY A 114 -6.52 -8.04 -4.81
C GLY A 114 -6.24 -8.71 -6.15
N CYS A 115 -7.28 -8.97 -6.96
CA CYS A 115 -7.14 -9.53 -8.31
C CYS A 115 -6.32 -8.60 -9.20
N ASP A 116 -6.62 -7.31 -9.25
CA ASP A 116 -5.93 -6.37 -10.13
C ASP A 116 -4.44 -6.19 -9.76
N LEU A 117 -4.13 -6.25 -8.46
CA LEU A 117 -2.75 -6.27 -7.98
C LEU A 117 -2.01 -7.54 -8.44
N LEU A 118 -2.67 -8.69 -8.38
CA LEU A 118 -2.13 -9.97 -8.82
C LEU A 118 -1.97 -10.04 -10.34
N ASP A 119 -2.92 -9.52 -11.10
CA ASP A 119 -2.86 -9.47 -12.56
C ASP A 119 -1.68 -8.61 -13.02
N ALA A 120 -1.51 -7.42 -12.44
CA ALA A 120 -0.37 -6.56 -12.72
C ALA A 120 0.97 -7.22 -12.34
N ALA A 121 0.98 -8.02 -11.28
CA ALA A 121 2.15 -8.79 -10.85
C ALA A 121 2.49 -9.92 -11.83
N ALA A 122 1.50 -10.69 -12.26
CA ALA A 122 1.65 -11.76 -13.25
C ALA A 122 2.16 -11.21 -14.59
N ASP A 123 1.57 -10.11 -15.05
CA ASP A 123 2.00 -9.41 -16.25
C ASP A 123 3.46 -8.93 -16.17
N TRP A 124 3.88 -8.43 -15.01
CA TRP A 124 5.27 -8.02 -14.78
C TRP A 124 6.23 -9.22 -14.86
N LEU A 125 5.87 -10.35 -14.24
CA LEU A 125 6.68 -11.58 -14.28
C LEU A 125 6.85 -12.10 -15.71
N VAL A 126 5.78 -12.12 -16.50
CA VAL A 126 5.81 -12.57 -17.89
C VAL A 126 6.69 -11.64 -18.75
N ARG A 127 6.64 -10.32 -18.53
CA ARG A 127 7.53 -9.37 -19.22
C ARG A 127 9.00 -9.58 -18.84
N GLY A 128 9.30 -9.78 -17.56
CA GLY A 128 10.66 -10.02 -17.08
C GLY A 128 11.29 -11.30 -17.65
N ALA A 129 10.51 -12.37 -17.77
CA ALA A 129 10.97 -13.64 -18.36
C ALA A 129 11.36 -13.50 -19.85
N ARG A 130 10.69 -12.61 -20.59
CA ARG A 130 10.99 -12.35 -22.01
C ARG A 130 12.29 -11.56 -22.19
N VAL A 131 12.58 -10.62 -21.30
CA VAL A 131 13.82 -9.81 -21.37
C VAL A 131 15.06 -10.66 -21.01
N GLY A 132 14.93 -11.58 -20.05
CA GLY A 132 16.04 -12.47 -19.65
C GLY A 132 16.37 -13.60 -20.63
N ALA A 133 15.50 -13.92 -21.59
CA ALA A 133 15.72 -14.98 -22.59
C ALA A 133 16.48 -14.51 -23.84
N THR A 134 16.85 -13.23 -23.90
CA THR A 134 17.49 -12.61 -25.07
C THR A 134 18.89 -12.05 -24.75
N SER A 135 19.49 -12.47 -23.63
CA SER A 135 20.81 -12.03 -23.15
C SER A 135 21.73 -13.22 -22.89
#